data_AF-A0A2E1ZWK8-F1
#
_entry.id   AF-A0A2E1ZWK8-F1
#
_cell.length_a   1.000
_cell.length_b   1.000
_cell.length_c   1.000
_cell.angle_alpha   90.00
_cell.angle_beta   90.00
_cell.angle_gamma   90.00
#
_symmetry.space_group_name_H-M   'P 1'
#
loop_
_entity.id
_entity.type
_entity.pdbx_description
1 polymer ?
#
loop_
_entity_poly.entity_id
_entity_poly.type
_entity_poly.pdbx_seq_one_letter_code
_entity_poly.pdbx_strand_id
1 'polypeptide(L)'
;MPVLFATFRKVKSLYPKLSNGDTFSTMFHRIALCLTISLLIAACGSDNTAEPMFEGSANEQPGPGSAPESRAADNPRPSLPIGLGAAGPDADDSPPAFFDDRIIAADLWGAELAILSAGMGFDGVIGLPDTSLETVRAAGGSYYLPECADNPIISGATAAGINAFYRGTADDSPDYDDGLPVVFTWPVLGSTVHPEDFLFTLTNGDQVVPNFAGLAPNWELNERNTVVVFGDFGNRGAPGEADAVYPAKLEIVDDGTPLRFLGPNGEESGVGLTWEAEGATGYGTGPQLVGAKLNHVGDAPAGEGGVPLFEQGLLPNDEFALYGGGNFRLRMLTSGGFTPTGITGLTPDAYERHFRVHATAENGSTVLLSEVGVDYEVAGGTLRVLGLADLGHPLGDGVAYNDCYAEDVDNQIDIILEGDDAAARSITHVEVPSSGDYLPLYNPGGPGPEPFPGVRYSEPSLHDLEPVVIALDDPLRVSNAP
;
A
#
# COMPACT_ATOMS: atom_id res chain seq x y z
N MET A 1 -42.02 -66.60 7.12
CA MET A 1 -43.02 -66.63 6.03
C MET A 1 -42.58 -65.66 4.93
N PRO A 2 -42.90 -65.90 3.65
CA PRO A 2 -41.79 -66.20 2.73
C PRO A 2 -41.72 -65.39 1.42
N VAL A 3 -40.48 -65.30 0.90
CA VAL A 3 -40.08 -65.51 -0.53
C VAL A 3 -40.77 -64.69 -1.63
N LEU A 4 -39.94 -64.01 -2.46
CA LEU A 4 -40.00 -64.20 -3.91
C LEU A 4 -38.59 -64.17 -4.54
N PHE A 5 -38.40 -64.90 -5.64
CA PHE A 5 -37.10 -65.27 -6.22
C PHE A 5 -37.07 -64.88 -7.73
N ALA A 6 -36.01 -64.18 -8.16
CA ALA A 6 -35.33 -64.34 -9.47
C ALA A 6 -36.15 -64.09 -10.80
N THR A 7 -35.60 -63.98 -12.02
CA THR A 7 -34.23 -64.16 -12.58
C THR A 7 -34.05 -63.48 -13.97
N PHE A 8 -32.80 -63.23 -14.39
CA PHE A 8 -32.30 -63.01 -15.79
C PHE A 8 -32.72 -61.70 -16.52
N ARG A 9 -31.94 -61.11 -17.46
CA ARG A 9 -30.85 -61.66 -18.30
C ARG A 9 -29.83 -60.59 -18.80
N LYS A 10 -28.54 -60.97 -18.80
CA LYS A 10 -27.35 -60.47 -19.56
C LYS A 10 -27.49 -59.27 -20.54
N VAL A 11 -26.59 -58.28 -20.38
CA VAL A 11 -25.70 -57.76 -21.45
C VAL A 11 -24.27 -57.65 -20.89
N LYS A 12 -23.24 -57.84 -21.72
CA LYS A 12 -21.82 -57.85 -21.34
C LYS A 12 -21.11 -56.57 -21.81
N SER A 13 -20.40 -55.93 -20.88
CA SER A 13 -18.96 -55.60 -20.97
C SER A 13 -18.44 -54.72 -22.12
N LEU A 14 -18.09 -53.49 -21.77
CA LEU A 14 -16.82 -52.85 -22.15
C LEU A 14 -16.24 -52.20 -20.87
N TYR A 15 -14.96 -52.47 -20.57
CA TYR A 15 -14.19 -52.09 -19.37
C TYR A 15 -12.75 -51.81 -19.84
N PRO A 16 -11.98 -50.91 -19.20
CA PRO A 16 -11.34 -51.18 -17.90
C PRO A 16 -11.69 -50.11 -16.84
N LYS A 17 -11.95 -50.45 -15.56
CA LYS A 17 -11.04 -50.98 -14.54
C LYS A 17 -9.83 -50.07 -14.27
N LEU A 18 -10.05 -49.11 -13.37
CA LEU A 18 -9.07 -48.70 -12.37
C LEU A 18 -9.61 -49.03 -10.98
N SER A 19 -8.71 -49.21 -10.00
CA SER A 19 -8.97 -49.86 -8.71
C SER A 19 -9.44 -48.92 -7.61
N ASN A 20 -10.15 -49.48 -6.62
CA ASN A 20 -10.50 -48.80 -5.38
C ASN A 20 -9.24 -48.36 -4.60
N GLY A 21 -9.30 -47.15 -4.04
CA GLY A 21 -8.39 -46.61 -3.03
C GLY A 21 -8.75 -45.15 -2.77
N ASP A 22 -9.14 -44.86 -1.52
CA ASP A 22 -9.18 -43.53 -0.89
C ASP A 22 -10.08 -42.44 -1.54
N THR A 23 -11.36 -42.38 -1.16
CA THR A 23 -11.91 -41.53 -0.07
C THR A 23 -11.89 -40.01 -0.33
N PHE A 24 -13.04 -39.49 -0.78
CA PHE A 24 -13.78 -38.33 -0.21
C PHE A 24 -13.04 -37.00 0.12
N SER A 25 -11.84 -36.74 -0.40
CA SER A 25 -11.04 -35.53 -0.10
C SER A 25 -11.09 -34.43 -1.17
N THR A 26 -11.65 -34.71 -2.36
CA THR A 26 -11.51 -33.85 -3.55
C THR A 26 -12.71 -32.97 -3.89
N MET A 27 -13.72 -32.88 -3.03
CA MET A 27 -14.86 -31.95 -3.19
C MET A 27 -14.92 -30.81 -2.16
N PHE A 28 -14.13 -30.85 -1.08
CA PHE A 28 -14.06 -29.76 -0.09
C PHE A 28 -12.92 -28.75 -0.35
N HIS A 29 -11.97 -29.08 -1.24
CA HIS A 29 -10.85 -28.20 -1.62
C HIS A 29 -11.18 -27.16 -2.72
N ARG A 30 -12.45 -26.98 -3.08
CA ARG A 30 -12.90 -26.03 -4.13
C ARG A 30 -13.97 -25.03 -3.68
N ILE A 31 -14.17 -24.90 -2.36
CA ILE A 31 -15.11 -23.94 -1.75
C ILE A 31 -14.38 -23.04 -0.74
N ALA A 32 -13.13 -23.35 -0.37
CA ALA A 32 -12.34 -22.63 0.63
C ALA A 32 -11.25 -21.70 0.04
N LEU A 33 -11.22 -21.50 -1.29
CA LEU A 33 -10.14 -20.76 -1.99
C LEU A 33 -10.66 -19.52 -2.76
N CYS A 34 -11.89 -19.06 -2.46
CA CYS A 34 -12.53 -17.92 -3.14
C CYS A 34 -13.09 -16.89 -2.14
N LEU A 35 -12.48 -16.79 -0.95
CA LEU A 35 -13.03 -16.02 0.19
C LEU A 35 -12.00 -15.17 0.96
N THR A 36 -10.74 -15.12 0.52
CA THR A 36 -9.64 -14.48 1.28
C THR A 36 -9.01 -13.26 0.59
N ILE A 37 -9.05 -13.14 -0.74
CA ILE A 37 -8.52 -11.98 -1.50
C ILE A 37 -9.65 -11.25 -2.25
N SER A 38 -10.81 -11.14 -1.61
CA SER A 38 -11.83 -10.15 -1.97
C SER A 38 -12.01 -9.12 -0.86
N LEU A 39 -11.24 -9.17 0.23
CA LEU A 39 -11.40 -8.26 1.37
C LEU A 39 -10.76 -6.88 1.20
N LEU A 40 -9.93 -6.66 0.17
CA LEU A 40 -9.42 -5.33 -0.20
C LEU A 40 -10.22 -4.67 -1.35
N ILE A 41 -11.00 -5.43 -2.14
CA ILE A 41 -11.66 -4.93 -3.37
C ILE A 41 -13.15 -5.33 -3.53
N ALA A 42 -13.67 -6.34 -2.84
CA ALA A 42 -15.08 -6.78 -2.98
C ALA A 42 -15.67 -7.44 -1.71
N ALA A 43 -16.15 -6.63 -0.78
CA ALA A 43 -16.98 -7.09 0.33
C ALA A 43 -18.40 -7.44 -0.16
N CYS A 44 -18.58 -8.65 -0.72
CA CYS A 44 -19.87 -9.12 -1.24
C CYS A 44 -20.93 -9.24 -0.13
N GLY A 45 -22.05 -8.52 -0.29
CA GLY A 45 -23.17 -8.56 0.64
C GLY A 45 -24.23 -9.63 0.32
N SER A 46 -24.91 -10.10 1.37
CA SER A 46 -26.30 -10.55 1.30
C SER A 46 -26.89 -10.67 2.71
N ASP A 47 -27.89 -9.85 3.05
CA ASP A 47 -29.24 -10.41 3.24
C ASP A 47 -30.35 -9.36 3.37
N ASN A 48 -31.53 -9.71 2.86
CA ASN A 48 -32.76 -8.93 3.01
C ASN A 48 -33.45 -9.27 4.35
N THR A 49 -33.65 -8.30 5.25
CA THR A 49 -34.81 -8.36 6.17
C THR A 49 -35.31 -6.99 6.60
N ALA A 50 -36.49 -6.64 6.06
CA ALA A 50 -37.60 -5.86 6.64
C ALA A 50 -37.33 -4.84 7.76
N GLU A 51 -37.71 -3.59 7.50
CA GLU A 51 -38.07 -2.58 8.51
C GLU A 51 -39.12 -3.09 9.52
N PRO A 52 -39.21 -2.41 10.67
CA PRO A 52 -40.47 -1.71 10.92
C PRO A 52 -40.31 -0.24 11.35
N MET A 53 -41.19 0.59 10.77
CA MET A 53 -41.43 1.99 11.10
C MET A 53 -41.55 2.26 12.61
N PHE A 54 -41.11 3.45 13.06
CA PHE A 54 -41.75 4.14 14.18
C PHE A 54 -41.76 5.66 13.98
N GLU A 55 -42.96 6.26 13.97
CA GLU A 55 -43.14 7.70 14.04
C GLU A 55 -42.98 8.22 15.48
N GLY A 56 -42.38 9.40 15.66
CA GLY A 56 -42.28 10.08 16.95
C GLY A 56 -42.00 11.58 16.77
N SER A 57 -42.93 12.44 17.18
CA SER A 57 -42.97 13.86 16.82
C SER A 57 -42.81 14.82 18.01
N ALA A 58 -42.24 16.00 17.72
CA ALA A 58 -42.21 17.24 18.53
C ALA A 58 -41.34 17.22 19.81
N ASN A 59 -40.84 18.35 20.34
CA ASN A 59 -41.25 19.76 20.13
C ASN A 59 -40.13 20.77 20.46
N GLU A 60 -40.10 21.94 19.82
CA GLU A 60 -39.27 23.10 20.23
C GLU A 60 -39.87 23.85 21.44
N GLN A 61 -39.05 24.58 22.22
CA GLN A 61 -39.18 26.05 22.53
C GLN A 61 -38.20 26.57 23.64
N PRO A 62 -37.97 27.91 23.82
CA PRO A 62 -36.57 28.42 23.78
C PRO A 62 -36.09 29.39 24.89
N GLY A 63 -34.76 29.64 24.91
CA GLY A 63 -34.07 30.88 25.39
C GLY A 63 -34.07 31.19 26.90
N PRO A 64 -33.31 32.22 27.41
CA PRO A 64 -32.33 33.17 26.81
C PRO A 64 -30.89 32.97 27.39
N GLY A 65 -29.83 33.79 27.18
CA GLY A 65 -29.57 34.95 26.29
C GLY A 65 -28.46 35.93 26.79
N SER A 66 -27.95 36.77 25.87
CA SER A 66 -27.10 38.00 26.05
C SER A 66 -25.69 37.97 26.71
N ALA A 67 -24.64 37.82 25.86
CA ALA A 67 -23.62 38.84 25.50
C ALA A 67 -22.56 39.37 26.55
N PRO A 68 -21.56 40.23 26.19
CA PRO A 68 -20.23 39.79 25.70
C PRO A 68 -18.98 40.55 26.27
N GLU A 69 -17.80 39.92 26.31
CA GLU A 69 -16.45 40.52 26.59
C GLU A 69 -15.36 39.44 26.31
N SER A 70 -14.06 39.67 26.07
CA SER A 70 -13.26 40.75 25.43
C SER A 70 -11.84 40.20 25.10
N ARG A 71 -10.96 40.94 24.40
CA ARG A 71 -9.62 40.46 23.96
C ARG A 71 -8.53 40.53 25.04
N ALA A 72 -7.73 39.47 25.17
CA ALA A 72 -6.33 39.45 25.68
C ALA A 72 -5.65 38.17 25.14
N ALA A 73 -4.57 38.21 24.36
CA ALA A 73 -3.18 38.65 24.61
C ALA A 73 -2.30 37.55 25.28
N ASP A 74 -1.12 37.32 24.71
CA ASP A 74 -0.19 36.21 24.95
C ASP A 74 0.12 35.84 26.41
N ASN A 75 0.31 34.54 26.66
CA ASN A 75 1.36 34.02 27.55
C ASN A 75 1.78 32.61 27.09
N PRO A 76 3.09 32.26 27.11
CA PRO A 76 3.57 30.95 26.69
C PRO A 76 3.19 29.85 27.71
N ARG A 77 2.81 28.67 27.21
CA ARG A 77 2.60 27.48 28.07
C ARG A 77 3.95 26.90 28.51
N PRO A 78 4.04 26.34 29.73
CA PRO A 78 5.30 25.83 30.27
C PRO A 78 5.64 24.46 29.66
N SER A 79 6.90 24.29 29.25
CA SER A 79 7.46 22.98 28.93
C SER A 79 7.57 22.11 30.20
N LEU A 80 7.19 20.83 30.07
CA LEU A 80 7.28 19.83 31.12
C LEU A 80 8.33 18.75 30.75
N PRO A 81 8.88 18.04 31.75
CA PRO A 81 10.22 17.46 31.61
C PRO A 81 10.24 16.08 30.96
N ILE A 82 11.11 15.92 29.95
CA ILE A 82 11.52 14.63 29.39
C ILE A 82 12.23 13.81 30.50
N GLY A 83 11.76 12.58 30.74
CA GLY A 83 12.33 11.68 31.73
C GLY A 83 12.13 10.21 31.34
N LEU A 84 13.16 9.39 31.54
CA LEU A 84 13.21 7.99 31.10
C LEU A 84 12.08 7.13 31.69
N GLY A 85 11.18 6.72 30.80
CA GLY A 85 10.06 5.80 31.01
C GLY A 85 9.33 5.56 29.69
N ALA A 86 10.09 5.34 28.62
CA ALA A 86 9.67 5.52 27.22
C ALA A 86 8.82 4.37 26.65
N ALA A 87 7.73 4.04 27.33
CA ALA A 87 6.50 3.57 26.68
C ALA A 87 5.41 4.54 27.14
N GLY A 88 4.77 5.24 26.19
CA GLY A 88 3.61 6.08 26.50
C GLY A 88 2.48 5.23 27.10
N PRO A 89 1.57 5.82 27.89
CA PRO A 89 0.51 5.05 28.54
C PRO A 89 -0.57 4.47 27.59
N ASP A 90 -0.43 4.68 26.28
CA ASP A 90 -1.51 4.52 25.29
C ASP A 90 -1.12 3.73 24.03
N ALA A 91 0.03 3.04 24.03
CA ALA A 91 0.21 1.92 23.10
C ALA A 91 -0.82 0.84 23.46
N ASP A 92 -1.53 0.27 22.49
CA ASP A 92 -2.49 -0.81 22.74
C ASP A 92 -1.80 -1.93 23.56
N ASP A 93 -2.39 -2.34 24.70
CA ASP A 93 -1.86 -3.47 25.52
C ASP A 93 -1.74 -4.78 24.71
N SER A 94 -2.43 -4.87 23.57
CA SER A 94 -2.36 -5.94 22.58
C SER A 94 -2.89 -5.43 21.23
N PRO A 95 -2.07 -4.78 20.39
CA PRO A 95 -2.52 -4.26 19.11
C PRO A 95 -2.92 -5.42 18.17
N PRO A 96 -3.81 -5.17 17.20
CA PRO A 96 -3.97 -6.06 16.05
C PRO A 96 -2.63 -6.28 15.33
N ALA A 97 -2.47 -7.40 14.60
CA ALA A 97 -1.20 -7.72 13.94
C ALA A 97 -0.70 -6.64 12.94
N PHE A 98 -1.63 -5.90 12.31
CA PHE A 98 -1.33 -4.77 11.43
C PHE A 98 -0.87 -3.50 12.17
N PHE A 99 -0.94 -3.47 13.50
CA PHE A 99 -0.38 -2.46 14.40
C PHE A 99 0.64 -3.06 15.38
N ASP A 100 1.23 -4.21 15.05
CA ASP A 100 2.38 -4.78 15.79
C ASP A 100 3.53 -3.76 15.84
N ASP A 101 4.36 -3.79 16.88
CA ASP A 101 5.55 -2.93 17.00
C ASP A 101 6.83 -3.62 16.53
N ARG A 102 6.79 -4.91 16.18
CA ARG A 102 7.94 -5.62 15.61
C ARG A 102 8.39 -4.94 14.32
N ILE A 103 9.67 -4.59 14.30
CA ILE A 103 10.43 -4.15 13.14
C ILE A 103 11.57 -5.15 12.97
N ILE A 104 11.72 -5.71 11.76
CA ILE A 104 12.72 -6.72 11.44
C ILE A 104 13.38 -6.34 10.12
N ALA A 105 14.67 -6.02 10.17
CA ALA A 105 15.50 -5.66 9.02
C ALA A 105 14.90 -4.56 8.13
N ALA A 106 14.13 -3.64 8.73
CA ALA A 106 13.45 -2.59 7.99
C ALA A 106 14.39 -1.49 7.53
N ASP A 107 14.09 -0.93 6.35
CA ASP A 107 14.98 -0.02 5.68
C ASP A 107 14.92 1.42 6.26
N LEU A 108 16.10 1.95 6.59
CA LEU A 108 16.32 3.38 6.77
C LEU A 108 16.61 3.99 5.40
N TRP A 109 15.83 5.01 5.04
CA TRP A 109 15.93 5.77 3.79
C TRP A 109 16.63 7.13 3.98
N GLY A 110 16.86 7.53 5.23
CA GLY A 110 17.57 8.76 5.58
C GLY A 110 18.36 8.62 6.89
N ALA A 111 19.41 9.43 7.03
CA ALA A 111 20.24 9.47 8.24
C ALA A 111 19.53 10.14 9.44
N GLU A 112 18.47 10.90 9.17
CA GLU A 112 17.63 11.62 10.14
C GLU A 112 16.16 11.28 9.89
N LEU A 113 15.33 11.35 10.93
CA LEU A 113 13.89 11.17 10.83
C LEU A 113 13.25 12.34 10.07
N ALA A 114 12.53 12.06 8.99
CA ALA A 114 11.86 13.06 8.17
C ALA A 114 10.63 12.47 7.47
N ILE A 115 9.70 13.35 7.07
CA ILE A 115 8.61 13.03 6.14
C ILE A 115 9.14 13.24 4.71
N LEU A 116 9.04 12.21 3.88
CA LEU A 116 9.42 12.22 2.47
C LEU A 116 8.27 12.73 1.57
N SER A 117 7.05 12.27 1.82
CA SER A 117 5.85 12.73 1.10
C SER A 117 4.59 12.60 1.94
N ALA A 118 3.63 13.52 1.73
CA ALA A 118 2.26 13.44 2.25
C ALA A 118 1.24 14.06 1.27
N GLY A 119 1.46 13.84 -0.03
CA GLY A 119 0.61 14.36 -1.11
C GLY A 119 -0.64 13.52 -1.32
N MET A 120 -1.76 14.16 -1.65
CA MET A 120 -3.04 13.46 -1.88
C MET A 120 -2.88 12.36 -2.95
N GLY A 121 -3.31 11.12 -2.65
CA GLY A 121 -3.33 10.03 -3.62
C GLY A 121 -4.58 10.07 -4.51
N PHE A 122 -5.75 10.12 -3.88
CA PHE A 122 -7.07 10.05 -4.53
C PHE A 122 -8.18 10.67 -3.69
N ASP A 123 -9.25 11.08 -4.37
CA ASP A 123 -10.45 11.72 -3.81
C ASP A 123 -11.65 10.76 -3.81
N GLY A 124 -12.47 10.81 -2.76
CA GLY A 124 -13.87 10.37 -2.77
C GLY A 124 -14.18 8.88 -2.91
N VAL A 125 -13.21 7.96 -2.77
CA VAL A 125 -13.40 6.51 -3.06
C VAL A 125 -13.30 5.59 -1.84
N ILE A 126 -13.22 6.13 -0.63
CA ILE A 126 -13.11 5.35 0.61
C ILE A 126 -14.40 5.46 1.42
N GLY A 127 -14.82 4.40 2.09
CA GLY A 127 -16.08 4.38 2.83
C GLY A 127 -17.32 4.10 1.97
N LEU A 128 -17.16 3.60 0.74
CA LEU A 128 -18.27 3.37 -0.18
C LEU A 128 -19.37 2.46 0.43
N PRO A 129 -20.67 2.76 0.20
CA PRO A 129 -21.77 1.95 0.74
C PRO A 129 -21.85 0.55 0.10
N ASP A 130 -21.43 0.43 -1.16
CA ASP A 130 -21.21 -0.84 -1.85
C ASP A 130 -20.16 -0.68 -2.97
N THR A 131 -19.70 -1.80 -3.54
CA THR A 131 -18.72 -1.84 -4.64
C THR A 131 -19.38 -2.00 -6.02
N SER A 132 -20.63 -1.57 -6.18
CA SER A 132 -21.33 -1.68 -7.46
C SER A 132 -20.79 -0.68 -8.50
N LEU A 133 -20.97 -1.01 -9.77
CA LEU A 133 -20.60 -0.15 -10.90
C LEU A 133 -21.17 1.28 -10.78
N GLU A 134 -22.39 1.41 -10.26
CA GLU A 134 -23.05 2.71 -10.11
C GLU A 134 -22.42 3.54 -8.98
N THR A 135 -22.22 2.94 -7.81
CA THR A 135 -21.58 3.57 -6.65
C THR A 135 -20.14 3.98 -6.95
N VAL A 136 -19.30 3.06 -7.45
CA VAL A 136 -17.90 3.32 -7.78
C VAL A 136 -17.78 4.43 -8.84
N ARG A 137 -18.64 4.42 -9.86
CA ARG A 137 -18.67 5.49 -10.87
C ARG A 137 -19.15 6.83 -10.32
N ALA A 138 -20.14 6.83 -9.42
CA ALA A 138 -20.66 8.05 -8.81
C ALA A 138 -19.63 8.70 -7.88
N ALA A 139 -18.88 7.88 -7.15
CA ALA A 139 -17.71 8.29 -6.38
C ALA A 139 -16.60 8.90 -7.25
N GLY A 140 -16.52 8.53 -8.54
CA GLY A 140 -15.47 8.92 -9.48
C GLY A 140 -14.30 7.94 -9.54
N GLY A 141 -14.50 6.72 -9.04
CA GLY A 141 -13.54 5.63 -9.15
C GLY A 141 -13.58 4.87 -10.48
N SER A 142 -12.64 3.94 -10.61
CA SER A 142 -12.48 2.99 -11.71
C SER A 142 -13.09 1.64 -11.36
N TYR A 143 -13.64 0.95 -12.36
CA TYR A 143 -14.25 -0.37 -12.24
C TYR A 143 -13.90 -1.16 -13.50
N TYR A 144 -13.35 -2.36 -13.35
CA TYR A 144 -12.94 -3.21 -14.46
C TYR A 144 -13.21 -4.68 -14.16
N LEU A 145 -13.81 -5.42 -15.11
CA LEU A 145 -14.03 -6.86 -14.99
C LEU A 145 -13.18 -7.59 -16.04
N PRO A 146 -11.96 -8.01 -15.70
CA PRO A 146 -11.10 -8.77 -16.62
C PRO A 146 -11.68 -10.15 -16.94
N GLU A 147 -11.35 -10.69 -18.12
CA GLU A 147 -11.83 -12.02 -18.57
C GLU A 147 -11.41 -13.18 -17.65
N CYS A 148 -10.39 -12.97 -16.80
CA CYS A 148 -9.87 -13.96 -15.85
C CYS A 148 -10.52 -13.93 -14.45
N ALA A 149 -11.44 -13.00 -14.16
CA ALA A 149 -12.08 -12.86 -12.85
C ALA A 149 -13.62 -13.02 -12.90
N ASP A 150 -14.19 -13.54 -11.82
CA ASP A 150 -15.64 -13.57 -11.59
C ASP A 150 -16.18 -12.26 -10.97
N ASN A 151 -15.29 -11.46 -10.36
CA ASN A 151 -15.61 -10.21 -9.65
C ASN A 151 -14.82 -9.04 -10.28
N PRO A 152 -15.36 -7.81 -10.23
CA PRO A 152 -14.64 -6.63 -10.72
C PRO A 152 -13.48 -6.26 -9.79
N ILE A 153 -12.46 -5.68 -10.41
CA ILE A 153 -11.42 -4.88 -9.77
C ILE A 153 -11.94 -3.45 -9.72
N ILE A 154 -11.85 -2.79 -8.56
CA ILE A 154 -12.32 -1.42 -8.36
C ILE A 154 -11.25 -0.55 -7.69
N SER A 155 -11.32 0.76 -7.87
CA SER A 155 -10.63 1.70 -6.99
C SER A 155 -11.54 2.04 -5.81
N GLY A 156 -11.06 1.84 -4.59
CA GLY A 156 -11.77 2.22 -3.38
C GLY A 156 -12.19 1.04 -2.50
N ALA A 157 -12.69 1.38 -1.32
CA ALA A 157 -13.03 0.42 -0.28
C ALA A 157 -14.34 0.79 0.42
N THR A 158 -15.06 -0.21 0.91
CA THR A 158 -16.25 0.01 1.75
C THR A 158 -15.87 0.39 3.17
N ALA A 159 -16.76 1.08 3.90
CA ALA A 159 -16.53 1.41 5.31
C ALA A 159 -16.25 0.18 6.19
N ALA A 160 -16.84 -0.98 5.86
CA ALA A 160 -16.56 -2.24 6.55
C ALA A 160 -15.13 -2.76 6.31
N GLY A 161 -14.53 -2.47 5.16
CA GLY A 161 -13.14 -2.84 4.84
C GLY A 161 -12.14 -1.95 5.60
N ILE A 162 -12.38 -0.63 5.65
CA ILE A 162 -11.51 0.30 6.39
C ILE A 162 -11.51 0.00 7.89
N ASN A 163 -12.70 -0.14 8.49
CA ASN A 163 -12.85 -0.47 9.90
C ASN A 163 -12.26 -1.84 10.30
N ALA A 164 -11.86 -2.69 9.35
CA ALA A 164 -11.20 -3.96 9.63
C ALA A 164 -9.67 -3.86 9.80
N PHE A 165 -9.04 -2.82 9.25
CA PHE A 165 -7.57 -2.72 9.12
C PHE A 165 -6.96 -1.38 9.56
N TYR A 166 -7.79 -0.35 9.76
CA TYR A 166 -7.37 1.00 10.12
C TYR A 166 -7.93 1.38 11.49
N ARG A 167 -7.19 2.22 12.22
CA ARG A 167 -7.65 2.84 13.46
C ARG A 167 -8.40 4.13 13.09
N GLY A 168 -9.66 4.23 13.51
CA GLY A 168 -10.48 5.41 13.32
C GLY A 168 -10.60 6.26 14.58
N THR A 169 -11.06 7.50 14.44
CA THR A 169 -11.47 8.33 15.57
C THR A 169 -12.80 7.83 16.18
N ALA A 170 -13.09 8.23 17.41
CA ALA A 170 -14.31 7.78 18.10
C ALA A 170 -15.59 8.40 17.50
N ASP A 171 -16.61 7.57 17.31
CA ASP A 171 -17.92 7.89 16.71
C ASP A 171 -17.91 8.22 15.20
N ASP A 172 -16.80 7.96 14.49
CA ASP A 172 -16.64 8.23 13.06
C ASP A 172 -16.74 6.96 12.18
N SER A 173 -17.02 7.15 10.89
CA SER A 173 -17.09 6.11 9.85
C SER A 173 -16.77 6.76 8.51
N PRO A 174 -15.90 6.16 7.67
CA PRO A 174 -15.53 6.81 6.41
C PRO A 174 -16.75 6.84 5.49
N ASP A 175 -16.96 7.95 4.79
CA ASP A 175 -18.14 8.24 3.96
C ASP A 175 -17.72 9.10 2.74
N TYR A 176 -17.16 8.43 1.73
CA TYR A 176 -16.49 9.05 0.57
C TYR A 176 -15.24 9.86 0.96
N ASP A 177 -14.46 9.34 1.90
CA ASP A 177 -13.16 9.90 2.30
C ASP A 177 -12.15 9.90 1.12
N ASP A 178 -11.26 10.88 1.15
CA ASP A 178 -10.03 10.88 0.35
C ASP A 178 -8.99 9.95 1.00
N GLY A 179 -7.92 9.63 0.26
CA GLY A 179 -6.81 8.85 0.82
C GLY A 179 -5.43 9.28 0.34
N LEU A 180 -4.46 9.19 1.25
CA LEU A 180 -3.07 9.47 0.95
C LEU A 180 -2.09 8.68 1.84
N PRO A 181 -0.90 8.37 1.32
CA PRO A 181 0.23 7.87 2.10
C PRO A 181 1.03 9.02 2.72
N VAL A 182 1.48 8.83 3.96
CA VAL A 182 2.51 9.62 4.61
C VAL A 182 3.76 8.75 4.73
N VAL A 183 4.79 9.10 3.97
CA VAL A 183 6.01 8.31 3.82
C VAL A 183 7.14 8.94 4.63
N PHE A 184 7.90 8.13 5.35
CA PHE A 184 8.92 8.54 6.32
C PHE A 184 10.28 7.89 6.04
N THR A 185 11.36 8.55 6.45
CA THR A 185 12.71 8.00 6.30
C THR A 185 12.96 6.74 7.14
N TRP A 186 12.29 6.59 8.28
CA TRP A 186 12.47 5.51 9.25
C TRP A 186 11.14 4.75 9.46
N PRO A 187 11.18 3.46 9.85
CA PRO A 187 9.96 2.69 10.09
C PRO A 187 9.23 3.12 11.36
N VAL A 188 7.90 3.20 11.27
CA VAL A 188 6.99 3.58 12.36
C VAL A 188 6.65 2.38 13.26
N LEU A 189 6.44 2.65 14.55
CA LEU A 189 5.94 1.67 15.51
C LEU A 189 4.41 1.62 15.44
N GLY A 190 3.86 0.52 14.95
CA GLY A 190 2.45 0.40 14.56
C GLY A 190 1.46 0.70 15.68
N SER A 191 1.76 0.35 16.93
CA SER A 191 0.83 0.58 18.04
C SER A 191 0.58 2.07 18.31
N THR A 192 1.53 2.92 17.88
CA THR A 192 1.57 4.37 18.09
C THR A 192 0.96 5.18 16.95
N VAL A 193 0.34 4.53 15.95
CA VAL A 193 -0.28 5.22 14.80
C VAL A 193 -1.71 5.62 15.15
N HIS A 194 -1.98 6.91 15.39
CA HIS A 194 -3.31 7.46 15.59
C HIS A 194 -3.67 8.47 14.49
N PRO A 195 -4.96 8.60 14.10
CA PRO A 195 -5.38 9.69 13.21
C PRO A 195 -4.98 11.08 13.76
N GLU A 196 -5.11 11.27 15.08
CA GLU A 196 -4.82 12.52 15.78
C GLU A 196 -3.35 12.97 15.76
N ASP A 197 -2.40 12.08 15.42
CA ASP A 197 -0.99 12.44 15.21
C ASP A 197 -0.79 13.41 14.04
N PHE A 198 -1.68 13.38 13.05
CA PHE A 198 -1.49 14.04 11.75
C PHE A 198 -2.37 15.29 11.64
N LEU A 199 -1.76 16.47 11.58
CA LEU A 199 -2.46 17.72 11.30
C LEU A 199 -2.09 18.25 9.91
N PHE A 200 -3.02 18.11 8.97
CA PHE A 200 -2.91 18.71 7.65
C PHE A 200 -3.39 20.16 7.66
N THR A 201 -2.72 21.00 6.88
CA THR A 201 -3.25 22.32 6.47
C THR A 201 -3.41 22.31 4.96
N LEU A 202 -4.61 22.60 4.47
CA LEU A 202 -4.96 22.56 3.06
C LEU A 202 -4.65 23.90 2.36
N THR A 203 -4.62 23.91 1.03
CA THR A 203 -4.33 25.12 0.22
C THR A 203 -5.30 26.29 0.45
N ASN A 204 -6.52 26.02 0.91
CA ASN A 204 -7.51 27.04 1.25
C ASN A 204 -7.31 27.62 2.67
N GLY A 205 -6.42 27.03 3.48
CA GLY A 205 -6.11 27.41 4.86
C GLY A 205 -6.91 26.66 5.94
N ASP A 206 -7.78 25.72 5.56
CA ASP A 206 -8.45 24.84 6.51
C ASP A 206 -7.45 23.84 7.12
N GLN A 207 -7.73 23.39 8.34
CA GLN A 207 -6.93 22.37 9.03
C GLN A 207 -7.77 21.12 9.24
N VAL A 208 -7.19 19.97 8.89
CA VAL A 208 -7.87 18.67 8.89
C VAL A 208 -7.01 17.66 9.65
N VAL A 209 -7.68 16.89 10.50
CA VAL A 209 -7.15 15.66 11.11
C VAL A 209 -7.80 14.50 10.36
N PRO A 210 -7.06 13.44 9.98
CA PRO A 210 -7.66 12.25 9.38
C PRO A 210 -8.78 11.64 10.23
N ASN A 211 -9.72 11.00 9.55
CA ASN A 211 -10.74 10.15 10.15
C ASN A 211 -10.13 8.79 10.54
N PHE A 212 -9.19 8.28 9.72
CA PHE A 212 -8.54 6.98 9.88
C PHE A 212 -7.03 7.04 9.58
N ALA A 213 -6.26 6.17 10.25
CA ALA A 213 -4.84 5.93 10.01
C ALA A 213 -4.52 4.42 10.13
N GLY A 214 -3.54 3.93 9.36
CA GLY A 214 -3.20 2.50 9.34
C GLY A 214 -1.92 2.19 8.60
N LEU A 215 -1.41 0.97 8.78
CA LEU A 215 -0.23 0.48 8.08
C LEU A 215 -0.52 -0.33 6.82
N ALA A 216 -1.72 -0.90 6.64
CA ALA A 216 -2.04 -1.56 5.38
C ALA A 216 -1.97 -0.53 4.22
N PRO A 217 -1.43 -0.88 3.04
CA PRO A 217 -0.78 -2.14 2.64
C PRO A 217 0.69 -2.35 3.10
N ASN A 218 1.36 -1.33 3.62
CA ASN A 218 2.73 -1.37 4.18
C ASN A 218 2.84 -2.10 5.56
N TRP A 219 2.23 -3.29 5.69
CA TRP A 219 2.10 -4.01 6.96
C TRP A 219 3.31 -4.90 7.31
N GLU A 220 4.14 -5.22 6.32
CA GLU A 220 5.30 -6.12 6.41
C GLU A 220 6.36 -5.57 7.41
N LEU A 221 7.07 -6.42 8.16
CA LEU A 221 7.90 -5.97 9.31
C LEU A 221 9.19 -5.24 8.93
N ASN A 222 9.56 -5.31 7.65
CA ASN A 222 10.67 -4.65 6.96
C ASN A 222 10.27 -3.30 6.29
N GLU A 223 8.98 -2.97 6.16
CA GLU A 223 8.51 -1.95 5.20
C GLU A 223 7.65 -0.82 5.78
N ARG A 224 7.62 -0.70 7.10
CA ARG A 224 6.74 0.23 7.86
C ARG A 224 7.13 1.70 7.78
N ASN A 225 7.70 2.12 6.65
CA ASN A 225 8.07 3.49 6.34
C ASN A 225 6.87 4.35 5.94
N THR A 226 5.70 3.76 5.70
CA THR A 226 4.51 4.49 5.24
C THR A 226 3.30 4.23 6.12
N VAL A 227 2.60 5.30 6.51
CA VAL A 227 1.26 5.25 7.11
C VAL A 227 0.25 5.72 6.06
N VAL A 228 -0.85 5.00 5.87
CA VAL A 228 -1.96 5.45 5.01
C VAL A 228 -3.04 6.07 5.89
N VAL A 229 -3.53 7.24 5.47
CA VAL A 229 -4.57 8.01 6.17
C VAL A 229 -5.76 8.30 5.26
N PHE A 230 -6.96 8.37 5.84
CA PHE A 230 -8.21 8.72 5.16
C PHE A 230 -8.93 9.87 5.86
N GLY A 231 -9.59 10.74 5.09
CA GLY A 231 -10.34 11.90 5.59
C GLY A 231 -10.60 12.94 4.49
N ASP A 232 -11.04 14.14 4.87
CA ASP A 232 -11.35 15.25 3.95
C ASP A 232 -10.09 16.04 3.52
N PHE A 233 -9.26 15.48 2.63
CA PHE A 233 -7.96 16.09 2.27
C PHE A 233 -8.03 17.09 1.11
N GLY A 234 -9.10 17.15 0.33
CA GLY A 234 -9.20 18.12 -0.76
C GLY A 234 -10.27 17.82 -1.81
N ASN A 235 -9.87 17.87 -3.08
CA ASN A 235 -10.70 17.49 -4.21
C ASN A 235 -9.89 17.15 -5.47
N ARG A 236 -10.59 16.68 -6.52
CA ARG A 236 -10.04 16.41 -7.87
C ARG A 236 -9.52 17.63 -8.66
N GLY A 237 -9.24 18.76 -8.03
CA GLY A 237 -8.69 19.96 -8.67
C GLY A 237 -7.18 19.88 -8.88
N ALA A 238 -6.68 20.28 -10.05
CA ALA A 238 -5.25 20.36 -10.31
C ALA A 238 -4.64 21.68 -9.78
N PRO A 239 -3.32 21.73 -9.49
CA PRO A 239 -2.64 22.94 -9.05
C PRO A 239 -2.86 24.12 -10.01
N GLY A 240 -3.40 25.22 -9.48
CA GLY A 240 -3.71 26.44 -10.24
C GLY A 240 -5.14 26.50 -10.80
N GLU A 241 -5.96 25.46 -10.66
CA GLU A 241 -7.41 25.56 -10.83
C GLU A 241 -8.01 26.32 -9.63
N ALA A 242 -9.04 27.15 -9.87
CA ALA A 242 -9.48 28.15 -8.89
C ALA A 242 -10.10 27.58 -7.60
N ASP A 243 -10.68 26.38 -7.70
CA ASP A 243 -11.39 25.69 -6.62
C ASP A 243 -10.63 24.43 -6.14
N ALA A 244 -9.36 24.27 -6.55
CA ALA A 244 -8.54 23.12 -6.17
C ALA A 244 -8.11 23.18 -4.70
N VAL A 245 -8.51 22.16 -3.94
CA VAL A 245 -8.11 21.98 -2.53
C VAL A 245 -7.28 20.70 -2.43
N TYR A 246 -6.16 20.78 -1.74
CA TYR A 246 -5.25 19.65 -1.48
C TYR A 246 -4.33 19.97 -0.30
N PRO A 247 -3.60 18.99 0.27
CA PRO A 247 -2.62 19.22 1.32
C PRO A 247 -1.55 20.24 0.90
N ALA A 248 -1.38 21.30 1.69
CA ALA A 248 -0.32 22.28 1.55
C ALA A 248 0.80 22.07 2.58
N LYS A 249 0.46 21.52 3.75
CA LYS A 249 1.40 21.20 4.83
C LYS A 249 0.89 20.00 5.64
N LEU A 250 1.80 19.20 6.18
CA LEU A 250 1.55 18.25 7.26
C LEU A 250 2.43 18.63 8.47
N GLU A 251 1.88 18.51 9.67
CA GLU A 251 2.60 18.55 10.94
C GLU A 251 2.27 17.29 11.74
N ILE A 252 3.28 16.62 12.30
CA ILE A 252 3.07 15.58 13.31
C ILE A 252 2.99 16.28 14.67
N VAL A 253 1.86 16.13 15.37
CA VAL A 253 1.51 16.95 16.55
C VAL A 253 1.66 16.21 17.87
N ASP A 254 1.73 16.96 18.97
CA ASP A 254 1.65 16.44 20.34
C ASP A 254 0.19 16.47 20.81
N ASP A 255 -0.51 15.34 20.62
CA ASP A 255 -1.88 15.07 21.06
C ASP A 255 -1.92 14.41 22.46
N GLY A 256 -0.78 13.87 22.91
CA GLY A 256 -0.60 13.08 24.13
C GLY A 256 -0.19 11.62 23.88
N THR A 257 -0.34 11.13 22.65
CA THR A 257 -0.12 9.75 22.19
C THR A 257 0.85 9.69 21.01
N PRO A 258 2.07 10.24 21.14
CA PRO A 258 2.88 10.67 20.01
C PRO A 258 3.37 9.52 19.13
N LEU A 259 3.22 9.66 17.81
CA LEU A 259 3.80 8.82 16.77
C LEU A 259 5.29 8.55 16.99
N ARG A 260 5.69 7.28 16.91
CA ARG A 260 7.07 6.83 17.21
C ARG A 260 7.68 6.03 16.08
N PHE A 261 9.00 6.14 15.95
CA PHE A 261 9.79 5.53 14.89
C PHE A 261 10.98 4.78 15.47
N LEU A 262 11.41 3.70 14.82
CA LEU A 262 12.65 3.01 15.18
C LEU A 262 13.82 3.55 14.35
N GLY A 263 14.69 4.33 14.99
CA GLY A 263 15.92 4.83 14.41
C GLY A 263 17.15 3.98 14.75
N PRO A 264 18.33 4.30 14.16
CA PRO A 264 19.58 3.58 14.39
C PRO A 264 20.09 3.66 15.84
N ASN A 265 19.61 4.60 16.64
CA ASN A 265 19.96 4.78 18.05
C ASN A 265 18.85 4.34 19.02
N GLY A 266 17.80 3.68 18.52
CA GLY A 266 16.57 3.37 19.24
C GLY A 266 15.40 4.25 18.83
N GLU A 267 14.38 4.29 19.67
CA GLU A 267 13.09 4.90 19.35
C GLU A 267 13.13 6.44 19.41
N GLU A 268 12.56 7.10 18.39
CA GLU A 268 12.40 8.55 18.30
C GLU A 268 10.91 8.92 18.14
N SER A 269 10.55 10.16 18.44
CA SER A 269 9.18 10.67 18.29
C SER A 269 9.08 11.57 17.07
N GLY A 270 8.00 11.45 16.30
CA GLY A 270 7.73 12.31 15.15
C GLY A 270 7.25 13.72 15.50
N VAL A 271 6.94 14.02 16.77
CA VAL A 271 6.36 15.31 17.17
C VAL A 271 7.23 16.48 16.70
N GLY A 272 6.62 17.38 15.92
CA GLY A 272 7.27 18.56 15.34
C GLY A 272 7.94 18.32 13.99
N LEU A 273 7.86 17.11 13.41
CA LEU A 273 8.13 16.91 11.99
C LEU A 273 7.12 17.71 11.16
N THR A 274 7.61 18.33 10.09
CA THR A 274 6.78 19.10 9.15
C THR A 274 7.15 18.78 7.72
N TRP A 275 6.14 18.75 6.85
CA TRP A 275 6.29 18.65 5.40
C TRP A 275 5.48 19.75 4.73
N GLU A 276 6.00 20.35 3.66
CA GLU A 276 5.33 21.39 2.87
C GLU A 276 5.24 20.96 1.40
N ALA A 277 4.09 21.19 0.77
CA ALA A 277 3.77 20.68 -0.55
C ALA A 277 4.10 21.67 -1.67
N GLU A 278 4.83 21.22 -2.70
CA GLU A 278 4.90 21.92 -4.00
C GLU A 278 3.90 21.32 -5.00
N GLY A 279 2.61 21.64 -4.85
CA GLY A 279 1.55 21.20 -5.78
C GLY A 279 1.16 19.72 -5.66
N ALA A 280 1.41 19.10 -4.49
CA ALA A 280 1.27 17.67 -4.25
C ALA A 280 -0.20 17.20 -4.15
N THR A 281 -0.82 17.01 -5.32
CA THR A 281 -2.09 16.32 -5.50
C THR A 281 -1.96 15.30 -6.62
N GLY A 282 -2.52 14.11 -6.40
CA GLY A 282 -2.64 13.05 -7.40
C GLY A 282 -3.35 13.50 -8.68
N TYR A 283 -4.10 14.61 -8.64
CA TYR A 283 -4.78 15.21 -9.80
C TYR A 283 -3.95 16.29 -10.52
N GLY A 284 -2.71 16.53 -10.08
CA GLY A 284 -1.72 17.40 -10.72
C GLY A 284 -0.43 16.69 -11.11
N THR A 285 -0.02 15.68 -10.33
CA THR A 285 1.13 14.81 -10.57
C THR A 285 0.82 13.41 -10.07
N GLY A 286 1.08 12.37 -10.87
CA GLY A 286 1.04 10.99 -10.38
C GLY A 286 2.14 10.66 -9.38
N PRO A 287 2.25 9.39 -8.95
CA PRO A 287 3.19 8.99 -7.92
C PRO A 287 4.64 9.08 -8.41
N GLN A 288 5.56 9.24 -7.46
CA GLN A 288 6.99 9.43 -7.68
C GLN A 288 7.81 8.46 -6.82
N LEU A 289 9.09 8.30 -7.15
CA LEU A 289 10.06 7.70 -6.25
C LEU A 289 10.43 8.73 -5.17
N VAL A 290 10.64 8.26 -3.94
CA VAL A 290 11.13 9.08 -2.81
C VAL A 290 12.34 8.45 -2.10
N GLY A 291 12.84 7.34 -2.67
CA GLY A 291 14.07 6.68 -2.26
C GLY A 291 14.38 5.49 -3.16
N ALA A 292 15.67 5.23 -3.40
CA ALA A 292 16.14 3.97 -3.95
C ALA A 292 17.39 3.49 -3.18
N LYS A 293 17.43 2.22 -2.77
CA LYS A 293 18.54 1.67 -1.97
C LYS A 293 18.96 0.28 -2.44
N LEU A 294 20.28 0.12 -2.61
CA LEU A 294 20.90 -1.14 -3.04
C LEU A 294 21.52 -1.88 -1.85
N ASN A 295 20.96 -3.04 -1.52
CA ASN A 295 21.50 -3.96 -0.52
C ASN A 295 21.97 -5.27 -1.17
N HIS A 296 22.67 -6.10 -0.40
CA HIS A 296 22.74 -7.54 -0.70
C HIS A 296 21.41 -8.21 -0.34
N VAL A 297 21.01 -9.20 -1.14
CA VAL A 297 19.85 -10.09 -0.86
C VAL A 297 20.01 -10.83 0.48
N GLY A 298 21.22 -11.37 0.74
CA GLY A 298 21.48 -12.17 1.94
C GLY A 298 21.06 -13.63 1.78
N ASP A 299 20.71 -14.28 2.89
CA ASP A 299 20.42 -15.73 2.96
C ASP A 299 18.94 -16.07 3.20
N ALA A 300 18.09 -15.07 3.50
CA ALA A 300 16.67 -15.25 3.78
C ALA A 300 15.86 -13.95 3.62
N PRO A 301 14.55 -14.04 3.30
CA PRO A 301 13.60 -12.92 3.33
C PRO A 301 13.40 -12.42 4.77
N ALA A 302 14.18 -11.43 5.18
CA ALA A 302 14.19 -10.94 6.56
C ALA A 302 13.19 -9.80 6.76
N GLY A 303 12.10 -10.09 7.47
CA GLY A 303 11.06 -9.12 7.82
C GLY A 303 9.80 -9.20 6.98
N GLU A 304 9.84 -9.91 5.83
CA GLU A 304 8.64 -10.28 5.08
C GLU A 304 7.62 -11.01 5.99
N GLY A 305 6.34 -10.76 5.79
CA GLY A 305 5.23 -11.22 6.61
C GLY A 305 4.95 -10.31 7.81
N GLY A 306 4.18 -10.85 8.76
CA GLY A 306 3.80 -10.15 9.99
C GLY A 306 2.31 -10.19 10.29
N VAL A 307 1.47 -10.25 9.24
CA VAL A 307 0.00 -10.30 9.34
C VAL A 307 -0.54 -11.59 8.67
N PRO A 308 -0.73 -12.68 9.41
CA PRO A 308 -1.08 -14.01 8.86
C PRO A 308 -2.38 -14.12 8.04
N LEU A 309 -3.19 -13.05 7.98
CA LEU A 309 -4.36 -12.97 7.10
C LEU A 309 -3.96 -12.60 5.66
N PHE A 310 -2.99 -11.69 5.50
CA PHE A 310 -2.49 -11.22 4.21
C PHE A 310 -1.45 -12.18 3.61
N GLU A 311 -0.59 -12.75 4.46
CA GLU A 311 0.40 -13.77 4.09
C GLU A 311 -0.21 -14.94 3.29
N GLN A 312 -1.47 -15.32 3.55
CA GLN A 312 -2.15 -16.44 2.87
C GLN A 312 -2.53 -16.17 1.41
N GLY A 313 -2.50 -14.93 0.95
CA GLY A 313 -2.93 -14.55 -0.40
C GLY A 313 -1.89 -13.78 -1.22
N LEU A 314 -0.87 -13.24 -0.58
CA LEU A 314 0.15 -12.39 -1.20
C LEU A 314 1.54 -13.05 -1.15
N LEU A 315 1.83 -13.81 -0.07
CA LEU A 315 3.16 -14.36 0.19
C LEU A 315 3.31 -15.85 -0.17
N PRO A 316 4.45 -16.28 -0.74
CA PRO A 316 5.67 -15.48 -0.88
C PRO A 316 5.72 -14.68 -2.19
N ASN A 317 6.24 -13.46 -2.09
CA ASN A 317 6.48 -12.44 -3.12
C ASN A 317 7.97 -12.04 -3.23
N ASP A 318 8.84 -12.69 -2.44
CA ASP A 318 10.24 -12.31 -2.22
C ASP A 318 11.20 -12.82 -3.30
N GLU A 319 12.44 -12.31 -3.30
CA GLU A 319 13.45 -12.66 -4.30
C GLU A 319 13.83 -14.16 -4.32
N PHE A 320 13.71 -14.87 -3.20
CA PHE A 320 13.98 -16.30 -3.12
C PHE A 320 12.84 -17.11 -3.72
N ALA A 321 11.60 -16.67 -3.56
CA ALA A 321 10.42 -17.29 -4.15
C ALA A 321 10.34 -17.10 -5.68
N LEU A 322 10.64 -15.90 -6.19
CA LEU A 322 10.55 -15.63 -7.63
C LEU A 322 11.80 -16.09 -8.41
N TYR A 323 12.99 -15.88 -7.86
CA TYR A 323 14.25 -16.04 -8.61
C TYR A 323 15.21 -17.07 -8.02
N GLY A 324 14.93 -17.60 -6.82
CA GLY A 324 15.88 -18.41 -6.06
C GLY A 324 16.94 -17.56 -5.35
N GLY A 325 16.71 -16.26 -5.24
CA GLY A 325 17.57 -15.25 -4.63
C GLY A 325 18.12 -14.27 -5.67
N GLY A 326 19.27 -13.70 -5.36
CA GLY A 326 20.03 -12.81 -6.25
C GLY A 326 21.37 -12.46 -5.59
N ASN A 327 22.10 -11.51 -6.14
CA ASN A 327 23.27 -10.95 -5.45
C ASN A 327 22.96 -9.61 -4.78
N PHE A 328 22.06 -8.83 -5.38
CA PHE A 328 21.67 -7.51 -4.91
C PHE A 328 20.17 -7.29 -5.05
N ARG A 329 19.62 -6.54 -4.08
CA ARG A 329 18.23 -6.11 -4.02
C ARG A 329 18.23 -4.59 -4.07
N LEU A 330 17.64 -4.03 -5.11
CA LEU A 330 17.49 -2.59 -5.30
C LEU A 330 16.06 -2.22 -4.98
N ARG A 331 15.81 -1.90 -3.70
CA ARG A 331 14.49 -1.53 -3.21
C ARG A 331 14.20 -0.09 -3.57
N MET A 332 13.00 0.16 -4.07
CA MET A 332 12.43 1.48 -4.31
C MET A 332 11.44 1.81 -3.20
N LEU A 333 11.36 3.08 -2.79
CA LEU A 333 10.30 3.61 -1.96
C LEU A 333 9.52 4.65 -2.77
N THR A 334 8.20 4.55 -2.76
CA THR A 334 7.29 5.33 -3.59
C THR A 334 6.49 6.33 -2.76
N SER A 335 6.11 7.46 -3.36
CA SER A 335 5.25 8.47 -2.74
C SER A 335 3.78 8.05 -2.63
N GLY A 336 3.45 6.82 -3.03
CA GLY A 336 2.10 6.31 -3.28
C GLY A 336 2.15 5.11 -4.23
N GLY A 337 1.13 4.23 -4.15
CA GLY A 337 1.16 2.91 -4.80
C GLY A 337 1.47 3.00 -6.30
N PHE A 338 2.35 2.12 -6.78
CA PHE A 338 2.94 2.17 -8.12
C PHE A 338 2.30 1.15 -9.07
N THR A 339 1.03 1.39 -9.45
CA THR A 339 0.26 0.40 -10.23
C THR A 339 0.13 0.81 -11.71
N PRO A 340 0.14 -0.11 -12.70
CA PRO A 340 0.02 0.22 -14.13
C PRO A 340 -1.21 1.03 -14.55
N THR A 341 -2.31 1.02 -13.79
CA THR A 341 -3.55 1.71 -14.15
C THR A 341 -4.30 2.37 -12.98
N GLY A 342 -3.82 2.23 -11.75
CA GLY A 342 -4.51 2.68 -10.53
C GLY A 342 -5.42 1.63 -9.89
N ILE A 343 -5.57 0.46 -10.51
CA ILE A 343 -6.35 -0.69 -9.98
C ILE A 343 -5.80 -2.08 -10.36
N THR A 344 -5.07 -2.22 -11.47
CA THR A 344 -4.46 -3.51 -11.89
C THR A 344 -3.06 -3.66 -11.32
N GLY A 345 -2.69 -4.86 -10.87
CA GLY A 345 -1.38 -5.12 -10.30
C GLY A 345 -0.20 -4.92 -11.26
N LEU A 346 0.92 -4.41 -10.73
CA LEU A 346 2.24 -4.50 -11.35
C LEU A 346 2.72 -5.95 -11.28
N THR A 347 3.26 -6.47 -12.37
CA THR A 347 3.69 -7.88 -12.44
C THR A 347 5.22 -8.00 -12.33
N PRO A 348 5.76 -9.13 -11.82
CA PRO A 348 7.19 -9.39 -11.77
C PRO A 348 7.96 -9.30 -13.10
N ASP A 349 7.24 -9.40 -14.23
CA ASP A 349 7.76 -9.24 -15.59
C ASP A 349 7.62 -7.82 -16.16
N ALA A 350 7.20 -6.85 -15.35
CA ALA A 350 6.88 -5.49 -15.78
C ALA A 350 8.09 -4.54 -15.85
N TYR A 351 9.27 -4.97 -15.38
CA TYR A 351 10.51 -4.17 -15.35
C TYR A 351 10.74 -3.36 -16.64
N GLU A 352 10.80 -4.03 -17.79
CA GLU A 352 11.13 -3.42 -19.09
C GLU A 352 10.10 -2.38 -19.56
N ARG A 353 8.89 -2.39 -18.99
CA ARG A 353 7.78 -1.50 -19.34
C ARG A 353 7.78 -0.21 -18.52
N HIS A 354 8.40 -0.20 -17.34
CA HIS A 354 8.27 0.90 -16.37
C HIS A 354 9.60 1.45 -15.84
N PHE A 355 10.67 0.63 -15.78
CA PHE A 355 11.89 0.98 -15.06
C PHE A 355 13.17 0.85 -15.90
N ARG A 356 14.21 1.59 -15.51
CA ARG A 356 15.61 1.35 -15.92
C ARG A 356 16.56 1.59 -14.76
N VAL A 357 17.65 0.83 -14.69
CA VAL A 357 18.77 1.10 -13.76
C VAL A 357 19.93 1.74 -14.52
N HIS A 358 20.49 2.83 -13.97
CA HIS A 358 21.61 3.56 -14.53
C HIS A 358 22.91 3.17 -13.84
N ALA A 359 23.84 2.59 -14.58
CA ALA A 359 25.18 2.24 -14.11
C ALA A 359 26.28 3.01 -14.86
N THR A 360 27.47 3.09 -14.29
CA THR A 360 28.64 3.75 -14.91
C THR A 360 29.54 2.70 -15.59
N ALA A 361 29.92 2.88 -16.85
CA ALA A 361 30.92 2.05 -17.52
C ALA A 361 32.38 2.45 -17.15
N GLU A 362 33.34 1.56 -17.42
CA GLU A 362 34.80 1.78 -17.23
C GLU A 362 35.34 3.09 -17.85
N ASN A 363 34.69 3.62 -18.89
CA ASN A 363 35.06 4.88 -19.55
C ASN A 363 34.37 6.12 -18.96
N GLY A 364 33.52 5.96 -17.95
CA GLY A 364 32.70 7.00 -17.32
C GLY A 364 31.39 7.36 -18.04
N SER A 365 30.96 6.64 -19.08
CA SER A 365 29.64 6.83 -19.69
C SER A 365 28.56 6.00 -19.01
N THR A 366 27.31 6.48 -19.00
CA THR A 366 26.16 5.72 -18.50
C THR A 366 25.87 4.49 -19.36
N VAL A 367 25.56 3.37 -18.69
CA VAL A 367 24.93 2.16 -19.22
C VAL A 367 23.52 2.09 -18.66
N LEU A 368 22.54 1.85 -19.54
CA LEU A 368 21.16 1.63 -19.15
C LEU A 368 20.90 0.13 -19.12
N LEU A 369 20.62 -0.40 -17.93
CA LEU A 369 20.11 -1.75 -17.74
C LEU A 369 18.60 -1.68 -17.99
N SER A 370 18.17 -2.00 -19.20
CA SER A 370 16.78 -1.80 -19.67
C SER A 370 16.01 -3.10 -19.96
N GLU A 371 16.71 -4.22 -20.03
CA GLU A 371 16.17 -5.54 -20.39
C GLU A 371 16.50 -6.55 -19.29
N VAL A 372 15.59 -7.49 -19.02
CA VAL A 372 15.80 -8.57 -18.04
C VAL A 372 16.62 -9.70 -18.66
N GLY A 373 17.42 -10.38 -17.85
CA GLY A 373 18.23 -11.53 -18.28
C GLY A 373 19.43 -11.19 -19.17
N VAL A 374 19.68 -9.90 -19.47
CA VAL A 374 20.83 -9.42 -20.25
C VAL A 374 22.03 -9.12 -19.33
N ASP A 375 23.21 -9.62 -19.72
CA ASP A 375 24.49 -9.31 -19.09
C ASP A 375 25.02 -7.95 -19.59
N TYR A 376 25.06 -6.95 -18.71
CA TYR A 376 25.56 -5.60 -18.97
C TYR A 376 26.98 -5.41 -18.43
N GLU A 377 27.92 -5.08 -19.31
CA GLU A 377 29.28 -4.67 -18.94
C GLU A 377 29.29 -3.25 -18.37
N VAL A 378 29.67 -3.11 -17.10
CA VAL A 378 29.75 -1.83 -16.37
C VAL A 378 31.12 -1.68 -15.70
N ALA A 379 31.39 -0.58 -15.00
CA ALA A 379 32.63 -0.40 -14.27
C ALA A 379 32.72 -1.44 -13.14
N GLY A 380 33.80 -2.21 -13.09
CA GLY A 380 34.02 -3.24 -12.07
C GLY A 380 33.51 -4.64 -12.40
N GLY A 381 32.79 -4.87 -13.51
CA GLY A 381 32.34 -6.19 -13.92
C GLY A 381 31.00 -6.21 -14.67
N THR A 382 30.24 -7.28 -14.50
CA THR A 382 28.94 -7.48 -15.16
C THR A 382 27.78 -7.32 -14.17
N LEU A 383 26.65 -6.77 -14.62
CA LEU A 383 25.36 -6.77 -13.93
C LEU A 383 24.25 -7.33 -14.82
N ARG A 384 23.26 -7.99 -14.21
CA ARG A 384 22.07 -8.53 -14.87
C ARG A 384 20.84 -8.30 -14.00
N VAL A 385 19.76 -7.77 -14.57
CA VAL A 385 18.45 -7.66 -13.91
C VAL A 385 17.70 -8.99 -14.06
N LEU A 386 17.09 -9.49 -12.99
CA LEU A 386 16.26 -10.71 -13.01
C LEU A 386 14.77 -10.38 -13.22
N GLY A 387 14.30 -9.29 -12.61
CA GLY A 387 12.92 -8.77 -12.71
C GLY A 387 12.52 -8.02 -11.45
N LEU A 388 11.22 -7.91 -11.19
CA LEU A 388 10.66 -7.30 -9.98
C LEU A 388 10.24 -8.36 -8.95
N ALA A 389 10.53 -8.11 -7.68
CA ALA A 389 9.96 -8.81 -6.51
C ALA A 389 9.26 -7.76 -5.61
N ASP A 390 8.76 -8.17 -4.43
CA ASP A 390 8.04 -7.26 -3.52
C ASP A 390 6.74 -6.78 -4.19
N LEU A 391 5.91 -7.76 -4.57
CA LEU A 391 4.67 -7.57 -5.35
C LEU A 391 3.63 -8.67 -5.06
N GLY A 392 3.97 -9.93 -5.28
CA GLY A 392 3.01 -11.02 -5.09
C GLY A 392 3.52 -12.37 -5.56
N HIS A 393 2.65 -13.37 -5.50
CA HIS A 393 3.01 -14.76 -5.78
C HIS A 393 3.74 -14.98 -7.13
N PRO A 394 4.70 -15.93 -7.19
CA PRO A 394 5.37 -16.31 -8.43
C PRO A 394 4.42 -16.97 -9.44
N LEU A 395 4.76 -16.85 -10.73
CA LEU A 395 4.05 -17.50 -11.84
C LEU A 395 3.98 -19.04 -11.67
N GLY A 396 2.79 -19.56 -11.38
CA GLY A 396 2.58 -20.98 -11.12
C GLY A 396 1.31 -21.23 -10.31
N ASP A 397 0.95 -22.50 -10.11
CA ASP A 397 -0.12 -22.96 -9.20
C ASP A 397 -1.50 -22.26 -9.25
N GLY A 398 -1.80 -21.58 -10.37
CA GLY A 398 -3.05 -20.84 -10.62
C GLY A 398 -2.84 -19.34 -10.83
N VAL A 399 -1.68 -18.81 -10.44
CA VAL A 399 -1.25 -17.43 -10.66
C VAL A 399 -0.83 -17.25 -12.12
N ALA A 400 -1.25 -16.13 -12.70
CA ALA A 400 -0.84 -15.67 -14.03
C ALA A 400 -0.52 -14.17 -13.96
N TYR A 401 0.53 -13.74 -14.66
CA TYR A 401 0.86 -12.33 -14.81
C TYR A 401 -0.02 -11.74 -15.92
N ASN A 402 -1.21 -11.31 -15.52
CA ASN A 402 -2.23 -10.67 -16.34
C ASN A 402 -3.04 -9.69 -15.47
N ASP A 403 -4.13 -9.11 -16.00
CA ASP A 403 -4.91 -8.10 -15.28
C ASP A 403 -5.58 -8.61 -13.98
N CYS A 404 -5.59 -9.92 -13.72
CA CYS A 404 -6.05 -10.54 -12.47
C CYS A 404 -4.91 -10.88 -11.49
N TYR A 405 -3.67 -10.44 -11.77
CA TYR A 405 -2.57 -10.57 -10.84
C TYR A 405 -2.87 -9.77 -9.56
N ALA A 406 -2.82 -10.45 -8.41
CA ALA A 406 -2.98 -9.83 -7.11
C ALA A 406 -1.59 -9.46 -6.60
N GLU A 407 -1.34 -8.17 -6.51
CA GLU A 407 -0.19 -7.63 -5.79
C GLU A 407 -0.57 -7.24 -4.34
N ASP A 408 0.41 -7.05 -3.48
CA ASP A 408 0.35 -6.56 -2.09
C ASP A 408 0.01 -5.06 -1.98
N VAL A 409 0.24 -4.30 -3.05
CA VAL A 409 -0.11 -2.89 -3.31
C VAL A 409 0.58 -1.87 -2.40
N ASP A 410 1.69 -2.23 -1.75
CA ASP A 410 2.41 -1.32 -0.86
C ASP A 410 3.31 -0.30 -1.57
N ASN A 411 4.13 0.40 -0.79
CA ASN A 411 4.96 1.49 -1.28
C ASN A 411 6.41 1.10 -1.60
N GLN A 412 6.77 -0.17 -1.46
CA GLN A 412 8.08 -0.70 -1.78
C GLN A 412 8.00 -1.71 -2.93
N ILE A 413 9.04 -1.70 -3.77
CA ILE A 413 9.15 -2.57 -4.95
C ILE A 413 10.63 -2.90 -5.12
N ASP A 414 10.97 -4.18 -5.27
CA ASP A 414 12.35 -4.63 -5.44
C ASP A 414 12.71 -4.90 -6.89
N ILE A 415 13.83 -4.33 -7.35
CA ILE A 415 14.51 -4.79 -8.56
C ILE A 415 15.63 -5.76 -8.15
N ILE A 416 15.56 -7.01 -8.59
CA ILE A 416 16.54 -8.05 -8.23
C ILE A 416 17.65 -8.13 -9.28
N LEU A 417 18.91 -8.12 -8.82
CA LEU A 417 20.09 -8.16 -9.68
C LEU A 417 21.08 -9.26 -9.31
N GLU A 418 21.78 -9.76 -10.31
CA GLU A 418 22.98 -10.58 -10.19
C GLU A 418 24.20 -9.90 -10.82
N GLY A 419 25.40 -10.27 -10.38
CA GLY A 419 26.65 -9.75 -10.93
C GLY A 419 27.77 -9.57 -9.91
N ASP A 420 28.78 -8.79 -10.26
CA ASP A 420 29.94 -8.52 -9.42
C ASP A 420 29.67 -7.40 -8.39
N ASP A 421 30.20 -7.52 -7.18
CA ASP A 421 30.10 -6.48 -6.12
C ASP A 421 30.64 -5.12 -6.57
N ALA A 422 31.77 -5.13 -7.29
CA ALA A 422 32.35 -3.91 -7.86
C ALA A 422 31.47 -3.31 -8.98
N ALA A 423 30.74 -4.14 -9.71
CA ALA A 423 29.79 -3.73 -10.74
C ALA A 423 28.53 -3.11 -10.13
N ALA A 424 27.99 -3.70 -9.06
CA ALA A 424 26.86 -3.18 -8.30
C ALA A 424 27.13 -1.76 -7.75
N ARG A 425 28.36 -1.49 -7.29
CA ARG A 425 28.81 -0.16 -6.84
C ARG A 425 28.91 0.89 -7.95
N SER A 426 28.72 0.52 -9.22
CA SER A 426 28.65 1.45 -10.35
C SER A 426 27.24 1.96 -10.64
N ILE A 427 26.21 1.38 -10.00
CA ILE A 427 24.82 1.86 -10.06
C ILE A 427 24.75 3.29 -9.48
N THR A 428 23.91 4.12 -10.07
CA THR A 428 23.77 5.55 -9.73
C THR A 428 22.33 5.97 -9.51
N HIS A 429 21.39 5.51 -10.34
CA HIS A 429 19.99 5.92 -10.29
C HIS A 429 19.06 4.76 -10.71
N VAL A 430 17.83 4.78 -10.22
CA VAL A 430 16.68 4.15 -10.88
C VAL A 430 15.91 5.23 -11.64
N GLU A 431 15.37 4.88 -12.80
CA GLU A 431 14.56 5.79 -13.62
C GLU A 431 13.18 5.18 -13.87
N VAL A 432 12.14 6.01 -13.73
CA VAL A 432 10.77 5.72 -14.19
C VAL A 432 10.52 6.62 -15.41
N PRO A 433 10.68 6.14 -16.65
CA PRO A 433 10.74 7.06 -17.79
C PRO A 433 9.38 7.66 -18.18
N SER A 434 8.28 6.98 -17.83
CA SER A 434 6.87 7.38 -18.05
C SER A 434 6.54 7.90 -19.46
N SER A 435 7.31 7.50 -20.47
CA SER A 435 7.24 8.08 -21.82
C SER A 435 7.94 7.22 -22.89
N GLY A 436 7.55 7.44 -24.15
CA GLY A 436 8.10 6.71 -25.30
C GLY A 436 7.57 5.29 -25.34
N ASP A 437 8.47 4.31 -25.23
CA ASP A 437 8.14 2.89 -25.14
C ASP A 437 7.83 2.45 -23.68
N TYR A 438 8.04 3.34 -22.70
CA TYR A 438 7.74 3.10 -21.28
C TYR A 438 6.34 3.61 -20.91
N LEU A 439 5.64 2.83 -20.10
CA LEU A 439 4.31 3.13 -19.59
C LEU A 439 4.41 3.86 -18.23
N PRO A 440 3.53 4.83 -17.95
CA PRO A 440 3.43 5.43 -16.63
C PRO A 440 2.83 4.46 -15.61
N LEU A 441 2.95 4.84 -14.34
CA LEU A 441 2.31 4.22 -13.18
C LEU A 441 1.34 5.22 -12.54
N TYR A 442 0.43 4.73 -11.71
CA TYR A 442 -0.64 5.51 -11.09
C TYR A 442 -0.86 5.08 -9.65
N ASN A 443 -1.16 6.07 -8.80
CA ASN A 443 -1.76 5.87 -7.49
C ASN A 443 -3.08 5.09 -7.61
N PRO A 444 -3.56 4.46 -6.54
CA PRO A 444 -4.96 4.07 -6.43
C PRO A 444 -5.87 5.25 -6.82
N GLY A 445 -6.96 5.00 -7.54
CA GLY A 445 -7.78 6.08 -8.13
C GLY A 445 -7.32 6.58 -9.50
N GLY A 446 -6.33 5.90 -10.11
CA GLY A 446 -6.02 6.03 -11.54
C GLY A 446 -7.14 5.49 -12.46
N PRO A 447 -6.99 5.65 -13.79
CA PRO A 447 -8.07 5.47 -14.78
C PRO A 447 -8.58 4.04 -14.99
N GLY A 448 -7.85 3.03 -14.50
CA GLY A 448 -8.08 1.64 -14.86
C GLY A 448 -7.87 1.37 -16.36
N PRO A 449 -8.07 0.10 -16.80
CA PRO A 449 -8.03 -0.24 -18.23
C PRO A 449 -9.20 0.35 -19.04
N GLU A 450 -10.34 0.62 -18.40
CA GLU A 450 -11.59 1.07 -19.04
C GLU A 450 -12.17 2.36 -18.37
N PRO A 451 -11.50 3.52 -18.50
CA PRO A 451 -11.91 4.75 -17.84
C PRO A 451 -13.30 5.25 -18.27
N PHE A 452 -14.09 5.70 -17.29
CA PHE A 452 -15.40 6.29 -17.56
C PHE A 452 -15.30 7.66 -18.23
N PRO A 453 -16.04 7.91 -19.33
CA PRO A 453 -16.08 9.23 -19.95
C PRO A 453 -16.57 10.32 -18.99
N GLY A 454 -15.75 11.36 -18.81
CA GLY A 454 -16.07 12.53 -18.00
C GLY A 454 -15.67 12.46 -16.53
N VAL A 455 -15.08 11.35 -16.08
CA VAL A 455 -14.43 11.25 -14.75
C VAL A 455 -12.98 11.76 -14.86
N ARG A 456 -12.50 12.45 -13.82
CA ARG A 456 -11.08 12.80 -13.67
C ARG A 456 -10.45 11.79 -12.71
N TYR A 457 -9.35 11.19 -13.15
CA TYR A 457 -8.57 10.22 -12.38
C TYR A 457 -7.28 10.87 -11.87
N SER A 458 -6.54 10.18 -11.01
CA SER A 458 -5.16 10.61 -10.73
C SER A 458 -4.34 10.63 -12.02
N GLU A 459 -3.48 11.63 -12.14
CA GLU A 459 -2.56 11.80 -13.26
C GLU A 459 -1.49 10.67 -13.25
N PRO A 460 -0.91 10.35 -14.41
CA PRO A 460 0.21 9.41 -14.49
C PRO A 460 1.45 9.93 -13.77
N SER A 461 2.32 9.00 -13.35
CA SER A 461 3.70 9.29 -12.97
C SER A 461 4.39 10.10 -14.08
N LEU A 462 5.27 11.01 -13.66
CA LEU A 462 6.10 11.78 -14.59
C LEU A 462 7.42 11.06 -14.88
N HIS A 463 8.30 11.68 -15.66
CA HIS A 463 9.69 11.23 -15.74
C HIS A 463 10.34 11.41 -14.36
N ASP A 464 10.94 10.34 -13.84
CA ASP A 464 11.61 10.32 -12.55
C ASP A 464 13.00 9.66 -12.64
N LEU A 465 13.94 10.13 -11.83
CA LEU A 465 15.34 9.68 -11.82
C LEU A 465 15.91 9.77 -10.40
N GLU A 466 15.59 8.76 -9.59
CA GLU A 466 15.93 8.69 -8.17
C GLU A 466 17.37 8.18 -7.95
N PRO A 467 18.23 8.90 -7.22
CA PRO A 467 19.58 8.44 -6.88
C PRO A 467 19.56 7.21 -5.97
N VAL A 468 20.47 6.26 -6.24
CA VAL A 468 20.58 5.03 -5.45
C VAL A 468 21.56 5.19 -4.29
N VAL A 469 21.08 4.93 -3.07
CA VAL A 469 21.93 4.75 -1.89
C VAL A 469 22.59 3.37 -1.96
N ILE A 470 23.92 3.33 -2.09
CA ILE A 470 24.70 2.08 -2.11
C ILE A 470 24.95 1.60 -0.68
N ALA A 471 24.13 0.67 -0.22
CA ALA A 471 24.09 0.12 1.14
C ALA A 471 24.58 -1.34 1.19
N LEU A 472 25.75 -1.59 0.57
CA LEU A 472 26.40 -2.91 0.51
C LEU A 472 27.31 -3.17 1.72
N ASP A 473 28.00 -2.14 2.23
CA ASP A 473 28.94 -2.26 3.37
C ASP A 473 28.24 -2.10 4.74
N ASP A 474 27.13 -1.35 4.76
CA ASP A 474 26.19 -1.18 5.86
C ASP A 474 24.79 -1.22 5.22
N PRO A 475 23.89 -2.14 5.61
CA PRO A 475 22.59 -2.25 4.97
C PRO A 475 21.65 -1.06 5.26
N LEU A 476 21.97 -0.22 6.26
CA LEU A 476 21.10 0.84 6.75
C LEU A 476 19.72 0.29 7.14
N ARG A 477 19.73 -0.76 7.97
CA ARG A 477 18.52 -1.47 8.43
C ARG A 477 18.43 -1.49 9.95
N VAL A 478 17.21 -1.54 10.47
CA VAL A 478 16.92 -1.63 11.91
C VAL A 478 16.03 -2.83 12.26
N SER A 479 16.22 -3.35 13.46
CA SER A 479 15.31 -4.33 14.07
C SER A 479 15.14 -4.04 15.56
N ASN A 480 13.93 -4.22 16.09
CA ASN A 480 13.69 -4.32 17.53
C ASN A 480 13.30 -5.76 17.96
N ALA A 481 13.00 -6.63 16.99
CA ALA A 481 12.77 -8.05 17.18
C ALA A 481 13.95 -8.90 16.64
N PRO A 482 14.15 -10.13 17.16
CA PRO A 482 15.21 -11.04 16.72
C PRO A 482 14.90 -11.77 15.40
#